data_AF-A0A956L4Z2-F1
#
_entry.id   AF-A0A956L4Z2-F1
#
_cell.length_a   1.000
_cell.length_b   1.000
_cell.length_c   1.000
_cell.angle_alpha   90.00
_cell.angle_beta   90.00
_cell.angle_gamma   90.00
#
_symmetry.space_group_name_H-M   'P 1'
#
loop_
_entity.id
_entity.type
_entity.pdbx_description
1 polymer ?
#
loop_
_entity_poly.entity_id
_entity_poly.type
_entity_poly.pdbx_seq_one_letter_code
_entity_poly.pdbx_strand_id
1 'polypeptide(L)'
;MGVPHYAFGAVVSAIGGGDVTVELDGALPVATMRLGDDPVSVAERLLLKGQGEARRNYLDDARNAPKLGAMVRDQLRTRWPELEAAVVARHKAWSGELVRDVLRWTQQLQGAGLRGKRVRDPGGRIYVLEWAGAVVTNDGEDPPPGLLSAPTQPSAPTPAAYRKYVQALIDALR
;
A
#
# COMPACT_ATOMS: atom_id res chain seq x y z
N MET A 1 -9.67 8.65 -13.37
CA MET A 1 -8.33 8.83 -12.75
C MET A 1 -7.59 7.51 -12.90
N GLY A 2 -6.37 7.52 -13.44
CA GLY A 2 -5.56 6.31 -13.64
C GLY A 2 -4.57 6.05 -12.48
N VAL A 3 -4.39 4.79 -12.08
CA VAL A 3 -3.38 4.35 -11.08
C VAL A 3 -2.73 3.01 -11.47
N PRO A 4 -1.52 2.71 -11.00
CA PRO A 4 -0.76 1.54 -11.47
C PRO A 4 -1.27 0.16 -10.99
N HIS A 5 -2.01 0.09 -9.88
CA HIS A 5 -2.49 -1.18 -9.32
C HIS A 5 -3.62 -0.99 -8.29
N TYR A 6 -4.32 -2.08 -7.93
CA TYR A 6 -5.50 -2.03 -7.05
C TYR A 6 -5.22 -1.46 -5.65
N ALA A 7 -4.06 -1.74 -5.04
CA ALA A 7 -3.76 -1.21 -3.71
C ALA A 7 -3.66 0.32 -3.71
N PHE A 8 -3.03 0.92 -4.73
CA PHE A 8 -3.05 2.37 -4.89
C PHE A 8 -4.48 2.84 -5.17
N GLY A 9 -5.19 2.18 -6.10
CA GLY A 9 -6.60 2.51 -6.39
C GLY A 9 -7.51 2.52 -5.17
N ALA A 10 -7.30 1.61 -4.21
CA ALA A 10 -8.03 1.57 -2.96
C ALA A 10 -7.78 2.82 -2.08
N VAL A 11 -6.55 3.33 -2.06
CA VAL A 11 -6.24 4.58 -1.35
C VAL A 11 -6.91 5.76 -2.06
N VAL A 12 -6.80 5.85 -3.39
CA VAL A 12 -7.47 6.91 -4.15
C VAL A 12 -8.98 6.88 -3.94
N SER A 13 -9.60 5.70 -4.02
CA SER A 13 -11.03 5.51 -3.77
C SER A 13 -11.42 5.92 -2.35
N ALA A 14 -10.60 5.61 -1.33
CA ALA A 14 -10.84 6.07 0.04
C ALA A 14 -10.87 7.61 0.16
N ILE A 15 -9.97 8.30 -0.55
CA ILE A 15 -9.82 9.75 -0.42
C ILE A 15 -10.85 10.49 -1.30
N GLY A 16 -10.97 10.11 -2.57
CA GLY A 16 -11.86 10.77 -3.51
C GLY A 16 -13.32 10.36 -3.36
N GLY A 17 -13.62 9.20 -2.78
CA GLY A 17 -15.00 8.71 -2.61
C GLY A 17 -15.74 8.59 -3.95
N GLY A 18 -17.03 8.93 -3.94
CA GLY A 18 -17.86 8.93 -5.16
C GLY A 18 -17.55 10.05 -6.15
N ASP A 19 -16.68 11.00 -5.80
CA ASP A 19 -16.33 12.13 -6.67
C ASP A 19 -15.22 11.79 -7.67
N VAL A 20 -14.60 10.61 -7.53
CA VAL A 20 -13.54 10.14 -8.44
C VAL A 20 -13.86 8.74 -8.97
N THR A 21 -13.63 8.55 -10.26
CA THR A 21 -13.59 7.21 -10.86
C THR A 21 -12.15 6.73 -10.92
N VAL A 22 -11.90 5.52 -10.40
CA VAL A 22 -10.58 4.89 -10.41
C VAL A 22 -10.49 3.89 -11.55
N GLU A 23 -9.49 4.07 -12.39
CA GLU A 23 -9.13 3.19 -13.50
C GLU A 23 -7.72 2.65 -13.25
N LEU A 24 -7.49 1.39 -13.60
CA LEU A 24 -6.16 0.83 -13.55
C LEU A 24 -5.42 1.10 -14.87
N ASP A 25 -4.22 1.64 -14.74
CA ASP A 25 -3.31 1.95 -15.84
C ASP A 25 -1.92 1.42 -15.48
N GLY A 26 -1.65 0.16 -15.86
CA GLY A 26 -0.41 -0.54 -15.53
C GLY A 26 0.85 0.07 -16.18
N ALA A 27 0.68 0.94 -17.18
CA ALA A 27 1.75 1.66 -17.85
C ALA A 27 2.27 2.84 -17.00
N LEU A 28 1.49 3.29 -16.00
CA LEU A 28 1.95 4.33 -15.09
C LEU A 28 3.16 3.88 -14.26
N PRO A 29 4.12 4.78 -14.01
CA PRO A 29 5.23 4.50 -13.11
C PRO A 29 4.75 4.19 -11.68
N VAL A 30 5.63 3.58 -10.89
CA VAL A 30 5.38 3.31 -9.47
C VAL A 30 5.04 4.60 -8.74
N ALA A 31 4.06 4.55 -7.84
CA ALA A 31 3.65 5.69 -7.04
C ALA A 31 3.33 6.95 -7.88
N THR A 32 2.77 6.74 -9.07
CA THR A 32 2.25 7.79 -9.94
C THR A 32 0.74 7.59 -10.12
N MET A 33 -0.02 8.67 -10.20
CA MET A 33 -1.41 8.65 -10.65
C MET A 33 -1.60 9.63 -11.78
N ARG A 34 -2.66 9.46 -12.58
CA ARG A 34 -3.01 10.36 -13.67
C ARG A 34 -4.33 11.07 -13.39
N LEU A 35 -4.27 12.40 -13.26
CA LEU A 35 -5.41 13.28 -12.99
C LEU A 35 -5.87 13.96 -14.28
N GLY A 36 -6.81 13.34 -15.01
CA GLY A 36 -7.10 13.76 -16.39
C GLY A 36 -5.94 13.36 -17.30
N ASP A 37 -5.29 14.34 -17.92
CA ASP A 37 -4.13 14.10 -18.80
C ASP A 37 -2.78 14.25 -18.07
N ASP A 38 -2.79 14.72 -16.83
CA ASP A 38 -1.57 15.06 -16.09
C ASP A 38 -1.07 13.87 -15.24
N PRO A 39 0.11 13.31 -15.52
CA PRO A 39 0.75 12.36 -14.63
C PRO A 39 1.37 13.08 -13.41
N VAL A 40 1.07 12.57 -12.22
CA VAL A 40 1.48 13.14 -10.94
C VAL A 40 2.16 12.08 -10.10
N SER A 41 3.42 12.33 -9.73
CA SER A 41 4.16 11.50 -8.78
C SER A 41 3.72 11.80 -7.34
N VAL A 42 3.52 10.75 -6.56
CA VAL A 42 3.22 10.82 -5.12
C VAL A 42 4.26 10.05 -4.29
N ALA A 43 5.46 9.85 -4.87
CA ALA A 43 6.50 9.00 -4.32
C ALA A 43 7.27 9.59 -3.15
N GLU A 44 7.32 10.92 -3.00
CA GLU A 44 8.28 11.64 -2.12
C GLU A 44 8.30 11.15 -0.67
N ARG A 45 7.16 10.71 -0.14
CA ARG A 45 7.03 10.29 1.27
C ARG A 45 6.97 8.79 1.48
N LEU A 46 6.98 8.01 0.39
CA LEU A 46 6.85 6.56 0.46
C LEU A 46 8.20 5.94 0.77
N LEU A 47 8.20 4.95 1.67
CA LEU A 47 9.37 4.11 1.88
C LEU A 47 9.41 3.14 0.72
N LEU A 48 10.11 3.49 -0.37
CA LEU A 48 10.30 2.60 -1.52
C LEU A 48 11.57 1.77 -1.33
N LYS A 49 11.43 0.47 -1.55
CA LYS A 49 12.44 -0.57 -1.37
C LYS A 49 12.48 -1.48 -2.60
N GLY A 50 13.57 -2.24 -2.72
CA GLY A 50 13.77 -3.16 -3.83
C GLY A 50 13.84 -2.46 -5.20
N GLN A 51 13.81 -3.28 -6.24
CA GLN A 51 13.90 -2.89 -7.64
C GLN A 51 12.81 -3.63 -8.45
N GLY A 52 12.56 -3.19 -9.69
CA GLY A 52 11.62 -3.84 -10.60
C GLY A 52 10.20 -3.97 -10.03
N GLU A 53 9.60 -5.15 -10.19
CA GLU A 53 8.25 -5.46 -9.71
C GLU A 53 8.13 -5.37 -8.19
N ALA A 54 9.13 -5.82 -7.43
CA ALA A 54 9.11 -5.75 -5.98
C ALA A 54 8.90 -4.32 -5.50
N ARG A 55 9.47 -3.31 -6.19
CA ARG A 55 9.29 -1.89 -5.85
C ARG A 55 7.83 -1.42 -5.92
N ARG A 56 6.99 -2.04 -6.75
CA ARG A 56 5.54 -1.75 -6.88
C ARG A 56 4.75 -2.20 -5.65
N ASN A 57 5.28 -3.12 -4.85
CA ASN A 57 4.59 -3.70 -3.70
C ASN A 57 4.71 -2.86 -2.42
N TYR A 58 4.97 -1.55 -2.54
CA TYR A 58 5.21 -0.67 -1.38
C TYR A 58 4.00 -0.55 -0.44
N LEU A 59 2.80 -0.93 -0.89
CA LEU A 59 1.59 -1.01 -0.07
C LEU A 59 1.39 -2.38 0.60
N ASP A 60 2.31 -3.33 0.44
CA ASP A 60 2.39 -4.52 1.31
C ASP A 60 2.84 -4.10 2.73
N ASP A 61 3.58 -2.99 2.84
CA ASP A 61 3.78 -2.27 4.09
C ASP A 61 2.70 -1.18 4.25
N ALA A 62 1.64 -1.50 5.01
CA ALA A 62 0.50 -0.61 5.16
C ALA A 62 0.83 0.73 5.85
N ARG A 63 2.02 0.90 6.44
CA ARG A 63 2.49 2.20 6.97
C ARG A 63 2.71 3.23 5.88
N ASN A 64 2.86 2.80 4.62
CA ASN A 64 2.94 3.70 3.47
C ASN A 64 1.56 4.28 3.05
N ALA A 65 0.46 3.60 3.38
CA ALA A 65 -0.87 4.00 2.90
C ALA A 65 -1.36 5.37 3.44
N PRO A 66 -1.17 5.74 4.73
CA PRO A 66 -1.51 7.09 5.19
C PRO A 66 -0.68 8.19 4.51
N LYS A 67 0.59 7.91 4.21
CA LYS A 67 1.48 8.87 3.53
C LYS A 67 1.02 9.10 2.08
N LEU A 68 0.69 8.01 1.39
CA LEU A 68 0.08 8.06 0.07
C LEU A 68 -1.24 8.84 0.10
N GLY A 69 -2.11 8.53 1.06
CA GLY A 69 -3.40 9.19 1.22
C GLY A 69 -3.29 10.70 1.42
N ALA A 70 -2.29 11.17 2.17
CA ALA A 70 -2.03 12.60 2.33
C ALA A 70 -1.62 13.27 1.01
N MET A 71 -0.78 12.61 0.20
CA MET A 71 -0.37 13.13 -1.10
C MET A 71 -1.53 13.12 -2.11
N VAL A 72 -2.31 12.05 -2.15
CA VAL A 72 -3.53 11.98 -2.97
C VAL A 72 -4.50 13.10 -2.57
N ARG A 73 -4.77 13.29 -1.26
CA ARG A 73 -5.61 14.39 -0.76
C ARG A 73 -5.10 15.73 -1.24
N ASP A 74 -3.80 15.99 -1.12
CA ASP A 74 -3.20 17.27 -1.50
C ASP A 74 -3.34 17.53 -3.01
N GLN A 75 -3.11 16.51 -3.84
CA GLN A 75 -3.27 16.63 -5.28
C GLN A 75 -4.74 16.81 -5.70
N LEU A 76 -5.66 16.09 -5.06
CA LEU A 76 -7.09 16.22 -5.30
C LEU A 76 -7.61 17.62 -4.97
N ARG A 77 -7.27 18.17 -3.80
CA ARG A 77 -7.71 19.53 -3.42
C ARG A 77 -7.07 20.62 -4.25
N THR A 78 -5.85 20.41 -4.77
CA THR A 78 -5.21 21.36 -5.69
C THR A 78 -5.89 21.33 -7.05
N ARG A 79 -6.25 20.15 -7.55
CA ARG A 79 -6.87 19.99 -8.87
C ARG A 79 -8.35 20.38 -8.89
N TRP A 80 -9.06 20.11 -7.80
CA TRP A 80 -10.49 20.36 -7.60
C TRP A 80 -10.73 21.01 -6.22
N PRO A 81 -10.47 22.32 -6.08
CA PRO A 81 -10.64 23.03 -4.81
C PRO A 81 -12.05 22.93 -4.23
N GLU A 82 -13.07 22.80 -5.09
CA GLU A 82 -14.47 22.61 -4.71
C GLU A 82 -14.71 21.32 -3.90
N LEU A 83 -13.82 20.32 -4.01
CA LEU A 83 -13.89 19.06 -3.27
C LEU A 83 -13.10 19.08 -1.96
N GLU A 84 -12.41 20.18 -1.61
CA GLU A 84 -11.44 20.23 -0.51
C GLU A 84 -12.02 19.71 0.81
N ALA A 85 -13.16 20.26 1.25
CA ALA A 85 -13.79 19.89 2.52
C ALA A 85 -14.13 18.39 2.57
N ALA A 86 -14.66 17.85 1.48
CA ALA A 86 -15.06 16.45 1.38
C ALA A 86 -13.84 15.51 1.38
N VAL A 87 -12.82 15.81 0.58
CA VAL A 87 -11.58 15.03 0.48
C VAL A 87 -10.79 15.05 1.79
N VAL A 88 -10.72 16.19 2.48
CA VAL A 88 -10.08 16.29 3.81
C VAL A 88 -10.83 15.46 4.84
N ALA A 89 -12.16 15.53 4.88
CA ALA A 89 -12.98 14.76 5.80
C ALA A 89 -12.82 13.24 5.58
N ARG A 90 -12.87 12.79 4.32
CA ARG A 90 -12.67 11.38 3.95
C ARG A 90 -11.28 10.88 4.29
N HIS A 91 -10.24 11.67 3.97
CA HIS A 91 -8.88 11.35 4.37
C HIS A 91 -8.75 11.17 5.88
N LYS A 92 -9.33 12.09 6.67
CA LYS A 92 -9.28 12.02 8.14
C LYS A 92 -9.98 10.76 8.67
N ALA A 93 -11.18 10.47 8.19
CA ALA A 93 -11.96 9.30 8.61
C ALA A 93 -11.22 7.99 8.27
N TRP A 94 -10.81 7.84 7.01
CA TRP A 94 -10.14 6.63 6.53
C TRP A 94 -8.77 6.41 7.17
N SER A 95 -7.93 7.46 7.26
CA SER A 95 -6.59 7.34 7.86
C SER A 95 -6.65 7.03 9.36
N GLY A 96 -7.62 7.59 10.09
CA GLY A 96 -7.82 7.30 11.51
C GLY A 96 -8.20 5.84 11.79
N GLU A 97 -8.98 5.20 10.92
CA GLU A 97 -9.23 3.75 10.99
C GLU A 97 -8.00 2.94 10.58
N LEU A 98 -7.36 3.30 9.47
CA LEU A 98 -6.22 2.56 8.96
C LEU A 98 -5.02 2.59 9.92
N VAL A 99 -4.77 3.70 10.61
CA VAL A 99 -3.69 3.78 11.61
C VAL A 99 -3.95 2.80 12.76
N ARG A 100 -5.21 2.63 13.20
CA ARG A 100 -5.56 1.63 14.21
C ARG A 100 -5.30 0.21 13.71
N ASP A 101 -5.66 -0.07 12.46
CA ASP A 101 -5.35 -1.37 11.83
C ASP A 101 -3.84 -1.60 11.71
N VAL A 102 -3.05 -0.60 11.31
CA VAL A 102 -1.59 -0.66 11.19
C VAL A 102 -0.92 -0.95 12.54
N LEU A 103 -1.39 -0.33 13.63
CA LEU A 103 -0.88 -0.61 14.97
C LEU A 103 -1.18 -2.07 15.37
N ARG A 104 -2.40 -2.56 15.12
CA ARG A 104 -2.77 -3.95 15.37
C ARG A 104 -1.92 -4.92 14.55
N TRP A 105 -1.77 -4.68 13.25
CA TRP A 105 -0.94 -5.52 12.37
C TRP A 105 0.53 -5.50 12.78
N THR A 106 1.06 -4.36 13.21
CA THR A 106 2.43 -4.26 13.72
C THR A 106 2.63 -5.14 14.96
N GLN A 107 1.66 -5.19 15.87
CA GLN A 107 1.71 -6.09 17.02
C GLN A 107 1.65 -7.57 16.59
N GLN A 108 0.81 -7.91 15.62
CA GLN A 108 0.74 -9.28 15.07
C GLN A 108 2.08 -9.71 14.44
N LEU A 109 2.70 -8.82 13.66
CA LEU A 109 3.99 -9.08 13.02
C LEU A 109 5.15 -9.23 14.00
N GLN A 110 5.13 -8.51 15.12
CA GLN A 110 6.11 -8.71 16.20
C GLN A 110 6.06 -10.15 16.75
N GLY A 111 4.87 -10.77 16.74
CA GLY A 111 4.68 -12.18 17.12
C GLY A 111 5.08 -13.20 16.05
N ALA A 112 5.42 -12.80 14.82
CA ALA A 112 5.78 -13.71 13.73
C ALA A 112 7.20 -14.29 13.83
N GLY A 113 8.02 -13.83 14.79
CA GLY A 113 9.36 -14.39 15.02
C GLY A 113 10.37 -14.14 13.90
N LEU A 114 10.14 -13.13 13.05
CA LEU A 114 11.03 -12.77 11.93
C LEU A 114 12.07 -11.70 12.27
N ARG A 115 11.94 -11.04 13.43
CA ARG A 115 12.81 -9.93 13.83
C ARG A 115 14.28 -10.36 13.85
N GLY A 116 15.09 -9.69 13.03
CA GLY A 116 16.53 -9.93 12.92
C GLY A 116 16.92 -11.15 12.09
N LYS A 117 15.95 -11.96 11.64
CA LYS A 117 16.24 -13.12 10.77
C LYS A 117 16.60 -12.66 9.37
N ARG A 118 17.55 -13.37 8.75
CA ARG A 118 17.88 -13.20 7.33
C ARG A 118 16.96 -14.10 6.52
N VAL A 119 16.17 -13.52 5.62
CA VAL A 119 15.12 -14.25 4.88
C VAL A 119 15.25 -13.96 3.39
N ARG A 120 15.08 -14.98 2.55
CA ARG A 120 15.02 -14.84 1.09
C ARG A 120 13.68 -14.28 0.66
N ASP A 121 13.68 -13.54 -0.44
CA ASP A 121 12.45 -12.99 -1.03
C ASP A 121 12.26 -13.38 -2.50
N PRO A 122 12.03 -14.67 -2.80
CA PRO A 122 11.75 -15.12 -4.16
C PRO A 122 10.42 -14.58 -4.71
N GLY A 123 9.51 -14.13 -3.84
CA GLY A 123 8.16 -13.70 -4.18
C GLY A 123 7.97 -12.17 -4.27
N GLY A 124 9.02 -11.37 -4.10
CA GLY A 124 8.95 -9.90 -4.15
C GLY A 124 8.13 -9.26 -3.02
N ARG A 125 8.15 -9.86 -1.82
CA ARG A 125 7.45 -9.49 -0.58
C ARG A 125 8.32 -8.74 0.43
N ILE A 126 9.42 -8.13 -0.03
CA ILE A 126 10.37 -7.37 0.79
C ILE A 126 9.71 -6.42 1.79
N TYR A 127 8.63 -5.74 1.41
CA TYR A 127 7.97 -4.75 2.27
C TYR A 127 7.31 -5.35 3.51
N VAL A 128 6.55 -6.44 3.38
CA VAL A 128 5.89 -7.08 4.53
C VAL A 128 6.90 -7.85 5.38
N LEU A 129 7.91 -8.47 4.75
CA LEU A 129 9.02 -9.15 5.43
C LEU A 129 9.81 -8.19 6.32
N GLU A 130 10.23 -7.04 5.77
CA GLU A 130 10.95 -6.03 6.55
C GLU A 130 10.06 -5.31 7.56
N TRP A 131 8.75 -5.18 7.30
CA TRP A 131 7.82 -4.68 8.31
C TRP A 131 7.74 -5.63 9.51
N ALA A 132 7.82 -6.95 9.28
CA ALA A 132 7.97 -7.94 10.34
C ALA A 132 9.36 -7.94 11.02
N GLY A 133 10.29 -7.12 10.54
CA GLY A 133 11.63 -6.97 11.09
C GLY A 133 12.65 -7.96 10.55
N ALA A 134 12.34 -8.68 9.47
CA ALA A 134 13.32 -9.49 8.76
C ALA A 134 14.36 -8.62 8.04
N VAL A 135 15.53 -9.18 7.79
CA VAL A 135 16.55 -8.64 6.88
C VAL A 135 16.49 -9.45 5.60
N VAL A 136 16.10 -8.84 4.48
CA VAL A 136 15.93 -9.57 3.21
C VAL A 136 17.27 -9.71 2.49
N THR A 137 17.71 -10.95 2.24
CA THR A 137 19.00 -11.25 1.61
C THR A 137 18.92 -12.47 0.70
N ASN A 138 19.82 -12.59 -0.28
CA ASN A 138 19.84 -13.71 -1.23
C ASN A 138 20.26 -15.05 -0.60
N ASP A 139 21.01 -14.98 0.50
CA ASP A 139 21.59 -16.10 1.26
C ASP A 139 20.82 -16.42 2.56
N GLY A 140 19.63 -15.85 2.74
CA GLY A 140 18.80 -16.05 3.93
C GLY A 140 18.12 -17.42 4.01
N GLU A 141 17.35 -17.61 5.08
CA GLU A 141 16.41 -18.73 5.23
C GLU A 141 15.23 -18.60 4.26
N ASP A 142 14.51 -19.70 4.02
CA ASP A 142 13.26 -19.65 3.25
C ASP A 142 12.21 -18.77 3.93
N PRO A 143 11.42 -18.01 3.15
CA PRO A 143 10.34 -17.21 3.72
C PRO A 143 9.25 -18.12 4.32
N PRO A 144 8.42 -17.59 5.23
CA PRO A 144 7.23 -18.30 5.70
C PRO A 144 6.42 -18.86 4.51
N PRO A 145 6.10 -20.18 4.52
CA PRO A 145 5.54 -20.85 3.34
C PRO A 145 4.19 -20.26 2.92
N GLY A 146 3.42 -19.70 3.87
CA GLY A 146 2.15 -19.03 3.59
C GLY A 146 2.28 -17.86 2.60
N LEU A 147 3.44 -17.18 2.55
CA LEU A 147 3.67 -16.05 1.63
C LEU A 147 3.60 -16.44 0.16
N LEU A 148 3.96 -17.68 -0.18
CA LEU A 148 3.91 -18.16 -1.56
C LEU A 148 2.47 -18.27 -2.07
N SER A 149 1.51 -18.54 -1.16
CA SER A 149 0.08 -18.61 -1.45
C SER A 149 -0.67 -17.30 -1.20
N ALA A 150 -0.01 -16.29 -0.63
CA ALA A 150 -0.65 -15.03 -0.28
C ALA A 150 -1.05 -14.25 -1.54
N PRO A 151 -2.19 -13.53 -1.51
CA PRO A 151 -2.64 -12.73 -2.65
C PRO A 151 -1.57 -11.73 -3.07
N THR A 152 -1.43 -11.45 -4.38
CA THR A 152 -0.43 -10.51 -4.94
C THR A 152 -0.94 -9.08 -5.03
N GLN A 153 -2.25 -8.87 -4.92
CA GLN A 153 -2.88 -7.55 -4.83
C GLN A 153 -4.29 -7.67 -4.21
N PRO A 154 -4.90 -6.54 -3.81
CA PRO A 154 -6.33 -6.52 -3.45
C PRO A 154 -7.21 -6.98 -4.60
N SER A 155 -8.37 -7.58 -4.28
CA SER A 155 -9.33 -8.06 -5.28
C SER A 155 -10.09 -6.94 -6.01
N ALA A 156 -10.04 -5.72 -5.48
CA ALA A 156 -10.68 -4.53 -6.05
C ALA A 156 -9.97 -3.25 -5.56
N PRO A 157 -10.10 -2.11 -6.26
CA PRO A 157 -9.56 -0.82 -5.83
C PRO A 157 -10.46 -0.18 -4.77
N THR A 158 -10.78 -0.91 -3.69
CA THR A 158 -11.63 -0.43 -2.61
C THR A 158 -10.93 -0.51 -1.25
N PRO A 159 -11.26 0.38 -0.31
CA PRO A 159 -10.62 0.36 1.02
C PRO A 159 -10.78 -0.96 1.76
N ALA A 160 -11.96 -1.58 1.64
CA ALA A 160 -12.25 -2.87 2.27
C ALA A 160 -11.42 -4.01 1.67
N ALA A 161 -11.26 -4.06 0.34
CA ALA A 161 -10.43 -5.06 -0.32
C ALA A 161 -8.95 -4.90 0.07
N TYR A 162 -8.47 -3.67 0.20
CA TYR A 162 -7.10 -3.42 0.65
C TYR A 162 -6.85 -3.87 2.09
N ARG A 163 -7.79 -3.64 3.03
CA ARG A 163 -7.64 -4.15 4.40
C ARG A 163 -7.61 -5.68 4.46
N LYS A 164 -8.47 -6.35 3.68
CA LYS A 164 -8.47 -7.83 3.56
C LYS A 164 -7.16 -8.35 2.99
N TYR A 165 -6.65 -7.68 1.95
CA TYR A 165 -5.36 -7.99 1.35
C TYR A 165 -4.21 -7.91 2.36
N VAL A 166 -4.09 -6.78 3.08
CA VAL A 166 -3.03 -6.62 4.08
C VAL A 166 -3.18 -7.68 5.17
N GLN A 167 -4.38 -7.91 5.71
CA GLN A 167 -4.59 -8.96 6.72
C GLN A 167 -4.13 -10.34 6.22
N ALA A 168 -4.42 -10.71 4.97
CA ALA A 168 -3.96 -11.96 4.39
C ALA A 168 -2.43 -12.05 4.29
N LEU A 169 -1.74 -10.94 4.00
CA LEU A 169 -0.27 -10.91 4.05
C LEU A 169 0.26 -11.10 5.49
N ILE A 170 -0.38 -10.49 6.48
CA ILE A 170 0.00 -10.65 7.89
C ILE A 170 -0.21 -12.09 8.35
N ASP A 171 -1.35 -12.69 8.00
CA ASP A 171 -1.67 -14.07 8.36
C ASP A 171 -0.71 -15.07 7.70
N ALA A 172 -0.25 -14.78 6.48
CA ALA A 172 0.72 -15.59 5.74
C ALA A 172 2.14 -15.61 6.34
N LEU A 173 2.46 -14.69 7.25
CA LEU A 173 3.74 -14.62 7.95
C LEU A 173 3.74 -15.36 9.31
N ARG A 174 2.59 -15.84 9.77
CA ARG A 174 2.41 -16.51 11.06
C ARG A 174 2.37 -18.03 10.87
#